data_AF-A0A852MQY0-F1
#
_entry.id   AF-A0A852MQY0-F1
#
_cell.length_a   1.000
_cell.length_b   1.000
_cell.length_c   1.000
_cell.angle_alpha   90.00
_cell.angle_beta   90.00
_cell.angle_gamma   90.00
#
_symmetry.space_group_name_H-M   'P 1'
#
loop_
_entity.id
_entity.type
_entity.pdbx_description
1 polymer ?
#
loop_
_entity_poly.entity_id
_entity_poly.type
_entity_poly.pdbx_seq_one_letter_code
_entity_poly.pdbx_strand_id
1 'polypeptide(L)'
;SKSMVLLSLLGLLALLLCGTCEAQSNRDCCLSYTKVRLPRWALKGYTEQLSSEVCDIPAIIFHTSSGLKACVNPKEGWVKKHLLFL
;
A
#
# COMPACT_ATOMS: atom_id res chain seq x y z
N SER A 1 -4.75 -15.07 47.51
CA SER A 1 -3.57 -15.36 46.67
C SER A 1 -3.91 -16.18 45.42
N LYS A 2 -4.45 -17.42 45.54
CA LYS A 2 -4.74 -18.31 44.38
C LYS A 2 -5.73 -17.73 43.36
N SER A 3 -6.78 -17.07 43.84
CA SER A 3 -7.80 -16.42 42.98
C SER A 3 -7.22 -15.25 42.17
N MET A 4 -6.30 -14.46 42.75
CA MET A 4 -5.66 -13.33 42.05
C MET A 4 -4.70 -13.80 40.95
N VAL A 5 -3.98 -14.92 41.18
CA VAL A 5 -3.12 -15.54 40.17
C VAL A 5 -3.97 -16.06 39.01
N LEU A 6 -5.14 -16.64 39.30
CA LEU A 6 -6.07 -17.13 38.28
C LEU A 6 -6.59 -15.99 37.39
N LEU A 7 -7.02 -14.88 38.00
CA LEU A 7 -7.51 -13.70 37.28
C LEU A 7 -6.42 -13.07 36.40
N SER A 8 -5.18 -13.03 36.89
CA SER A 8 -4.05 -12.52 36.11
C SER A 8 -3.72 -13.42 34.91
N LEU A 9 -3.75 -14.75 35.10
CA LEU A 9 -3.57 -15.72 34.01
C LEU A 9 -4.68 -15.64 32.96
N LEU A 10 -5.93 -15.50 33.38
CA LEU A 10 -7.09 -15.31 32.50
C LEU A 10 -7.00 -14.00 31.72
N GLY A 11 -6.55 -12.91 32.36
CA GLY A 11 -6.31 -11.62 31.70
C GLY A 11 -5.18 -11.70 30.68
N LEU A 12 -4.07 -12.36 31.01
CA LEU A 12 -2.96 -12.58 30.06
C LEU A 12 -3.39 -13.44 28.87
N LEU A 13 -4.18 -14.49 29.13
CA LEU A 13 -4.72 -15.36 28.09
C LEU A 13 -5.66 -14.60 27.16
N ALA A 14 -6.53 -13.74 27.69
CA ALA A 14 -7.40 -12.89 26.89
C ALA A 14 -6.61 -11.89 26.02
N LEU A 15 -5.54 -11.30 26.55
CA LEU A 15 -4.64 -10.40 25.79
C LEU A 15 -3.87 -11.14 24.68
N LEU A 16 -3.43 -12.38 24.94
CA LEU A 16 -2.78 -13.24 23.94
C LEU A 16 -3.73 -13.67 22.83
N LEU A 17 -4.98 -13.97 23.17
CA LEU A 17 -6.03 -14.37 22.21
C LEU A 17 -6.59 -13.19 21.41
N CYS A 18 -6.49 -11.97 21.94
CA CYS A 18 -6.80 -10.72 21.23
C CYS A 18 -5.62 -10.21 20.38
N GLY A 19 -4.69 -11.11 20.05
CA GLY A 19 -3.57 -10.84 19.14
C GLY A 19 -4.06 -10.18 17.87
N THR A 20 -3.56 -8.96 17.65
CA THR A 20 -3.76 -8.04 16.52
C THR A 20 -4.65 -8.59 15.41
N CYS A 21 -5.93 -8.20 15.40
CA CYS A 21 -6.65 -8.09 14.14
C CYS A 21 -5.92 -7.00 13.34
N GLU A 22 -4.92 -7.38 12.56
CA GLU A 22 -4.57 -6.58 11.39
C GLU A 22 -5.82 -6.61 10.53
N ALA A 23 -6.63 -5.57 10.65
CA ALA A 23 -7.68 -5.33 9.68
C ALA A 23 -6.96 -5.40 8.33
N GLN A 24 -7.32 -6.40 7.51
CA GLN A 24 -6.85 -6.52 6.14
C GLN A 24 -7.31 -5.23 5.48
N SER A 25 -6.49 -4.19 5.55
CA SER A 25 -6.73 -2.93 4.89
C SER A 25 -6.82 -3.34 3.45
N ASN A 26 -8.03 -3.28 2.88
CA ASN A 26 -8.25 -3.49 1.47
C ASN A 26 -7.37 -2.46 0.77
N ARG A 27 -6.15 -2.86 0.41
CA ARG A 27 -5.19 -1.95 -0.20
C ARG A 27 -5.76 -1.71 -1.59
N ASP A 28 -6.11 -0.46 -1.87
CA ASP A 28 -6.58 -0.07 -3.20
C ASP A 28 -5.47 -0.35 -4.22
N CYS A 29 -5.54 -1.51 -4.86
CA CYS A 29 -4.61 -1.92 -5.90
C CYS A 29 -4.92 -1.16 -7.20
N CYS A 30 -3.89 -0.84 -7.96
CA CYS A 30 -4.06 -0.56 -9.38
C CYS A 30 -4.63 -1.78 -10.09
N LEU A 31 -5.77 -1.62 -10.76
CA LEU A 31 -6.40 -2.66 -11.59
C LEU A 31 -6.17 -2.43 -13.09
N SER A 32 -5.74 -1.23 -13.48
CA SER A 32 -5.40 -0.87 -14.85
C SER A 32 -4.41 0.30 -14.90
N TYR A 33 -3.82 0.54 -16.07
CA TYR A 33 -2.95 1.69 -16.30
C TYR A 33 -3.71 2.80 -17.02
N THR A 34 -3.43 4.05 -16.65
CA THR A 34 -3.87 5.19 -17.47
C THR A 34 -3.20 5.14 -18.84
N LYS A 35 -3.96 5.47 -19.89
CA LYS A 35 -3.44 5.64 -21.25
C LYS A 35 -2.87 7.03 -21.48
N VAL A 36 -3.10 7.96 -20.55
CA VAL A 36 -2.67 9.36 -20.67
C VAL A 36 -1.26 9.51 -20.13
N ARG A 37 -0.37 10.03 -20.98
CA ARG A 37 0.99 10.36 -20.56
C ARG A 37 0.98 11.63 -19.71
N LEU A 38 1.44 11.51 -18.46
CA LEU A 38 1.49 12.62 -17.53
C LEU A 38 2.72 13.51 -17.78
N PRO A 39 2.57 14.84 -17.76
CA PRO A 39 3.71 15.73 -17.85
C PRO A 39 4.51 15.73 -16.55
N ARG A 40 5.85 15.81 -16.66
CA ARG A 40 6.76 15.76 -15.50
C ARG A 40 6.43 16.80 -14.43
N TRP A 41 6.12 18.03 -14.83
CA TRP A 41 5.83 19.14 -13.91
C TRP A 41 4.58 18.92 -13.05
N ALA A 42 3.70 17.98 -13.45
CA ALA A 42 2.51 17.63 -12.68
C ALA A 42 2.80 16.60 -11.58
N LEU A 43 4.01 16.03 -11.51
CA LEU A 43 4.36 14.95 -10.58
C LEU A 43 5.08 15.49 -9.34
N LYS A 44 4.68 14.99 -8.16
CA LYS A 44 5.32 15.25 -6.86
C LYS A 44 6.07 14.07 -6.29
N GLY A 45 5.82 12.87 -6.80
CA GLY A 45 6.43 11.64 -6.31
C GLY A 45 5.71 10.42 -6.87
N TYR A 46 6.07 9.26 -6.33
CA TYR A 46 5.49 7.99 -6.74
C TYR A 46 5.43 6.98 -5.60
N THR A 47 4.68 5.92 -5.81
CA THR A 47 4.72 4.69 -5.02
C THR A 47 4.82 3.51 -5.96
N GLU A 48 5.66 2.55 -5.64
CA GLU A 48 5.74 1.28 -6.37
C GLU A 48 4.72 0.29 -5.81
N GLN A 49 3.91 -0.28 -6.70
CA GLN A 49 3.08 -1.45 -6.42
C GLN A 49 3.73 -2.66 -7.08
N LEU A 50 4.10 -3.64 -6.26
CA LEU A 50 4.57 -4.94 -6.73
C LEU A 50 3.39 -5.86 -7.01
N SER A 51 3.54 -6.76 -7.98
CA SER A 51 2.61 -7.87 -8.16
C SER A 51 2.79 -8.88 -7.02
N SER A 52 1.72 -9.22 -6.31
CA SER A 52 1.70 -10.18 -5.21
C SER A 52 0.34 -10.90 -5.17
N GLU A 53 0.13 -11.81 -4.21
CA GLU A 53 -1.18 -12.44 -4.00
C GLU A 53 -2.31 -11.44 -3.70
N VAL A 54 -1.97 -10.20 -3.33
CA VAL A 54 -2.94 -9.14 -3.02
C VAL A 54 -3.23 -8.24 -4.23
N CYS A 55 -2.22 -7.91 -5.03
CA CYS A 55 -2.37 -7.07 -6.22
C CYS A 55 -1.84 -7.78 -7.46
N ASP A 56 -2.69 -7.98 -8.46
CA ASP A 56 -2.36 -8.79 -9.64
C ASP A 56 -1.34 -8.15 -10.59
N ILE A 57 -1.30 -6.82 -10.67
CA ILE A 57 -0.46 -6.10 -11.62
C ILE A 57 0.61 -5.25 -10.94
N PRO A 58 1.83 -5.20 -11.49
CA PRO A 58 2.84 -4.26 -11.03
C PRO A 58 2.54 -2.86 -11.59
N ALA A 59 2.64 -1.82 -10.76
CA ALA A 59 2.34 -0.46 -11.19
C ALA A 59 3.29 0.56 -10.54
N ILE A 60 3.52 1.67 -11.23
CA ILE A 60 3.97 2.90 -10.57
C ILE A 60 2.73 3.77 -10.36
N ILE A 61 2.51 4.22 -9.14
CA ILE A 61 1.43 5.14 -8.79
C ILE A 61 2.04 6.54 -8.71
N PHE A 62 1.82 7.36 -9.73
CA PHE A 62 2.26 8.75 -9.70
C PHE A 62 1.35 9.60 -8.81
N HIS A 63 1.96 10.36 -7.90
CA HIS A 63 1.28 11.36 -7.08
C HIS A 63 1.37 12.70 -7.78
N THR A 64 0.22 13.27 -8.15
CA THR A 64 0.18 14.52 -8.87
C THR A 64 0.10 15.73 -7.94
N SER A 65 0.51 16.90 -8.43
CA SER A 65 0.42 18.17 -7.71
C SER A 65 -1.01 18.53 -7.30
N SER A 66 -2.01 18.06 -8.04
CA SER A 66 -3.44 18.23 -7.74
C SER A 66 -3.98 17.22 -6.71
N GLY A 67 -3.14 16.34 -6.16
CA GLY A 67 -3.52 15.32 -5.17
C GLY A 67 -4.11 14.04 -5.77
N LEU A 68 -4.23 13.94 -7.10
CA LEU A 68 -4.69 12.74 -7.77
C LEU A 68 -3.57 11.70 -7.86
N LYS A 69 -3.96 10.42 -7.85
CA LYS A 69 -3.08 9.27 -8.06
C LYS A 69 -3.34 8.66 -9.43
N ALA A 70 -2.29 8.29 -10.14
CA ALA A 70 -2.39 7.66 -11.45
C ALA A 70 -1.53 6.40 -11.53
N CYS A 71 -2.17 5.26 -11.78
CA CYS A 71 -1.52 3.99 -12.06
C CYS A 71 -0.93 3.99 -13.47
N VAL A 72 0.37 3.76 -13.61
CA VAL A 72 1.06 3.69 -14.91
C VAL A 72 1.87 2.40 -15.03
N ASN A 73 2.09 1.95 -16.27
CA ASN A 73 2.83 0.73 -16.55
C ASN A 73 4.34 0.94 -16.34
N PRO A 74 5.00 0.21 -15.41
CA PRO A 74 6.43 0.36 -15.13
C PRO A 74 7.33 0.01 -16.33
N LYS A 75 6.81 -0.70 -17.32
CA LYS A 75 7.55 -1.09 -18.52
C LYS A 75 7.68 0.04 -19.55
N GLU A 76 6.87 1.08 -19.46
CA GLU A 76 6.89 2.17 -20.44
C GLU A 76 8.11 3.10 -20.25
N GLY A 77 8.80 3.40 -21.35
CA GLY A 77 10.03 4.19 -21.31
C GLY A 77 9.86 5.59 -20.74
N TRP A 78 8.69 6.21 -20.91
CA TRP A 78 8.42 7.52 -20.33
C TRP A 78 8.23 7.49 -18.82
N VAL A 79 7.66 6.41 -18.29
CA VAL A 79 7.50 6.21 -16.85
C VAL A 79 8.89 6.11 -16.23
N LYS A 80 9.76 5.26 -16.79
CA LYS A 80 11.17 5.13 -16.36
C LYS A 80 11.90 6.47 -16.42
N LYS A 81 11.73 7.24 -17.50
CA LYS A 81 12.33 8.56 -17.63
C LYS A 81 11.88 9.51 -16.52
N HIS A 82 10.59 9.51 -16.18
CA HIS A 82 10.06 10.36 -15.10
C HIS A 82 10.57 9.94 -13.73
N LEU A 83 10.74 8.63 -13.48
CA LEU A 83 11.32 8.12 -12.23
C LEU A 83 12.76 8.60 -11.99
N LEU A 84 13.57 8.81 -13.03
CA LEU A 84 14.93 9.34 -12.89
C LEU A 84 14.99 10.77 -12.31
N PHE A 85 13.85 11.46 -12.26
CA PHE A 85 13.75 12.85 -11.84
C PHE A 85 12.95 13.05 -10.55
N LEU A 86 12.47 11.97 -9.94
CA LEU A 86 11.67 11.95 -8.72
C LEU A 86 12.44 11.19 -7.64
#